data_AF-A0A8T2J5W5-F1
#
_entry.id   AF-A0A8T2J5W5-F1
#
_cell.length_a   1.000
_cell.length_b   1.000
_cell.length_c   1.000
_cell.angle_alpha   90.00
_cell.angle_beta   90.00
_cell.angle_gamma   90.00
#
_symmetry.space_group_name_H-M   'P 1'
#
loop_
_entity.id
_entity.type
_entity.pdbx_description
1 polymer ?
#
loop_
_entity_poly.entity_id
_entity_poly.type
_entity_poly.pdbx_seq_one_letter_code
_entity_poly.pdbx_strand_id
1 'polypeptide(L)'
;MSWFGFGYSGFEQLEHGVKLSADLPEPVRLPGNGPAEAKHIIKPVPSWSYSAILIADGSLLLNGFISGSPPKDLMLNDLGCVEVFPTEKYLLVQLKDQLQCWDTKTLSTEGSQAEPMWKMDLPPGHNLSFPLVANGYIIPKPPFLMEFPSKVCAHKLALGNEHAVLLTSNWTVLTWGAGRHGQLGHDELEDVLEPRIVDALNGVGMKEIAAGGWHSASISEGGDIYCWGWNESGQLGLPCRTLTLERGNSGKSHTANEMGDTFEFISIQAFPALIDLPKETEACKISCGSRHTAAVTCSGELYSWGWGKYGQLGHGDTHSQDQPLLVKYFSDNNLFVNDVICRNWNTYVFCLGS
;
A
#
# COMPACT_ATOMS: atom_id res chain seq x y z
N MET A 1 -6.47 20.69 -2.02
CA MET A 1 -6.36 19.23 -2.02
C MET A 1 -4.95 18.89 -2.43
N SER A 2 -4.26 18.07 -1.66
CA SER A 2 -2.84 17.82 -1.88
C SER A 2 -2.49 16.41 -1.44
N TRP A 3 -1.56 15.81 -2.19
CA TRP A 3 -0.92 14.58 -1.77
C TRP A 3 0.29 14.92 -0.90
N PHE A 4 0.48 14.15 0.16
CA PHE A 4 1.67 14.19 1.00
C PHE A 4 2.37 12.83 0.94
N GLY A 5 3.70 12.81 0.93
CA GLY A 5 4.52 11.61 0.96
C GLY A 5 5.49 11.61 2.14
N PHE A 6 5.75 10.43 2.70
CA PHE A 6 6.77 10.20 3.72
C PHE A 6 7.28 8.75 3.63
N GLY A 7 8.43 8.49 4.24
CA GLY A 7 9.14 7.22 4.12
C GLY A 7 10.41 7.32 3.28
N TYR A 8 10.82 6.17 2.74
CA TYR A 8 12.10 6.05 2.08
C TYR A 8 12.21 6.96 0.84
N SER A 9 13.02 8.01 0.89
CA SER A 9 13.21 8.99 -0.19
C SER A 9 14.57 8.87 -0.89
N GLY A 10 15.23 7.72 -0.79
CA GLY A 10 16.63 7.54 -1.23
C GLY A 10 16.91 7.82 -2.71
N PHE A 11 15.87 8.04 -3.53
CA PHE A 11 15.96 8.24 -4.97
C PHE A 11 15.19 9.46 -5.47
N GLU A 12 15.07 10.52 -4.66
CA GLU A 12 14.37 11.76 -5.04
C GLU A 12 12.87 11.59 -5.34
N GLN A 13 12.28 10.46 -4.94
CA GLN A 13 10.85 10.14 -5.11
C GLN A 13 9.91 11.17 -4.44
N LEU A 14 10.44 11.94 -3.48
CA LEU A 14 9.70 12.96 -2.74
C LEU A 14 10.15 14.40 -3.08
N GLU A 15 11.43 14.66 -3.41
CA GLU A 15 11.94 15.93 -3.95
C GLU A 15 13.29 15.78 -4.70
N HIS A 16 13.55 16.66 -5.67
CA HIS A 16 14.85 16.80 -6.35
C HIS A 16 15.92 17.46 -5.47
N GLY A 17 17.08 16.81 -5.30
CA GLY A 17 18.32 17.47 -4.87
C GLY A 17 18.41 17.88 -3.38
N VAL A 18 17.46 17.52 -2.53
CA VAL A 18 17.52 17.77 -1.08
C VAL A 18 17.52 16.44 -0.33
N LYS A 19 18.47 16.27 0.58
CA LYS A 19 18.52 15.14 1.51
C LYS A 19 17.43 15.39 2.57
N LEU A 20 16.19 15.10 2.22
CA LEU A 20 15.02 15.30 3.08
C LEU A 20 15.22 14.56 4.41
N SER A 21 14.76 15.16 5.52
CA SER A 21 14.50 14.37 6.72
C SER A 21 13.34 13.47 6.36
N ALA A 22 13.60 12.20 6.06
CA ALA A 22 12.62 11.19 5.62
C ALA A 22 11.47 10.91 6.63
N ASP A 23 11.37 11.73 7.67
CA ASP A 23 10.68 11.48 8.91
C ASP A 23 9.34 12.24 9.01
N LEU A 24 9.14 13.32 8.24
CA LEU A 24 7.91 14.12 8.26
C LEU A 24 7.13 14.06 6.93
N PRO A 25 5.78 14.14 6.96
CA PRO A 25 4.98 14.25 5.75
C PRO A 25 5.23 15.54 4.96
N GLU A 26 5.42 15.41 3.64
CA GLU A 26 5.72 16.53 2.75
C GLU A 26 4.80 16.57 1.52
N PRO A 27 4.35 17.75 1.05
CA PRO A 27 3.53 17.85 -0.14
C PRO A 27 4.24 17.35 -1.40
N VAL A 28 3.61 16.45 -2.16
CA VAL A 28 4.10 15.96 -3.45
C VAL A 28 3.94 17.06 -4.51
N ARG A 29 5.01 17.35 -5.26
CA ARG A 29 5.05 18.39 -6.29
C ARG A 29 5.55 17.86 -7.62
N LEU A 30 5.05 18.43 -8.71
CA LEU A 30 5.57 18.15 -10.06
C LEU A 30 6.81 19.02 -10.34
N PRO A 31 7.79 18.52 -11.12
CA PRO A 31 8.98 19.28 -11.49
C PRO A 31 8.62 20.47 -12.39
N GLY A 32 9.29 21.61 -12.19
CA GLY A 32 9.46 22.62 -13.24
C GLY A 32 8.36 23.65 -13.46
N ASN A 33 7.23 23.64 -12.75
CA ASN A 33 6.16 24.61 -13.01
C ASN A 33 6.06 25.68 -11.92
N GLY A 34 6.16 26.95 -12.34
CA GLY A 34 5.76 28.09 -11.52
C GLY A 34 4.26 28.05 -11.18
N PRO A 35 3.77 28.88 -10.25
CA PRO A 35 2.42 28.79 -9.69
C PRO A 35 1.26 28.93 -10.71
N ALA A 36 1.52 29.31 -11.96
CA ALA A 36 0.50 29.52 -13.00
C ALA A 36 0.20 28.29 -13.88
N GLU A 37 1.02 27.23 -13.87
CA GLU A 37 0.86 26.02 -14.70
C GLU A 37 0.91 24.72 -13.86
N ALA A 38 0.52 24.78 -12.59
CA ALA A 38 0.54 23.59 -11.73
C ALA A 38 -0.48 22.55 -12.23
N LYS A 39 -0.01 21.50 -12.92
CA LYS A 39 -0.87 20.37 -13.30
C LYS A 39 -1.35 19.65 -12.02
N HIS A 40 -2.61 19.23 -12.02
CA HIS A 40 -3.23 18.59 -10.86
C HIS A 40 -2.81 17.11 -10.76
N ILE A 41 -2.19 16.72 -9.64
CA ILE A 41 -1.85 15.33 -9.34
C ILE A 41 -3.13 14.57 -8.97
N ILE A 42 -3.43 13.51 -9.71
CA ILE A 42 -4.55 12.60 -9.39
C ILE A 42 -4.11 11.59 -8.35
N LYS A 43 -2.99 10.90 -8.59
CA LYS A 43 -2.54 9.79 -7.74
C LYS A 43 -1.04 9.53 -7.89
N PRO A 44 -0.25 9.61 -6.80
CA PRO A 44 1.08 9.06 -6.75
C PRO A 44 1.00 7.56 -6.43
N VAL A 45 1.71 6.74 -7.18
CA VAL A 45 1.85 5.31 -6.93
C VAL A 45 3.33 4.97 -6.89
N PRO A 46 3.91 4.70 -5.71
CA PRO A 46 5.33 4.36 -5.61
C PRO A 46 5.60 2.89 -5.96
N SER A 47 6.79 2.67 -6.52
CA SER A 47 7.51 1.40 -6.55
C SER A 47 8.72 1.51 -5.60
N TRP A 48 9.53 0.45 -5.49
CA TRP A 48 10.75 0.51 -4.68
C TRP A 48 11.76 1.52 -5.26
N SER A 49 11.95 1.51 -6.58
CA SER A 49 12.98 2.30 -7.25
C SER A 49 12.50 3.55 -7.97
N TYR A 50 11.21 3.84 -8.05
CA TYR A 50 10.67 5.05 -8.69
C TYR A 50 9.22 5.26 -8.22
N SER A 51 8.64 6.41 -8.52
CA SER A 51 7.20 6.67 -8.36
C SER A 51 6.57 7.02 -9.69
N ALA A 52 5.35 6.52 -9.91
CA ALA A 52 4.51 6.88 -11.04
C ALA A 52 3.43 7.86 -10.56
N ILE A 53 3.40 9.07 -11.12
CA ILE A 53 2.47 10.13 -10.74
C ILE A 53 1.50 10.34 -11.90
N LEU A 54 0.24 9.98 -11.67
CA LEU A 54 -0.86 10.22 -12.60
C LEU A 54 -1.33 11.67 -12.51
N ILE A 55 -1.40 12.33 -13.66
CA ILE A 55 -1.78 13.73 -13.80
C ILE A 55 -3.17 13.84 -14.44
N ALA A 56 -3.93 14.88 -14.09
CA ALA A 56 -5.32 15.05 -14.50
C ALA A 56 -5.55 15.13 -16.03
N ASP A 57 -4.53 15.49 -16.80
CA ASP A 57 -4.57 15.49 -18.27
C ASP A 57 -4.35 14.09 -18.88
N GLY A 58 -4.18 13.05 -18.05
CA GLY A 58 -3.89 11.68 -18.47
C GLY A 58 -2.40 11.43 -18.76
N SER A 59 -1.52 12.38 -18.45
CA SER A 59 -0.07 12.17 -18.50
C SER A 59 0.42 11.36 -17.30
N LEU A 60 1.54 10.67 -17.49
CA LEU A 60 2.21 9.91 -16.45
C LEU A 60 3.64 10.40 -16.27
N LEU A 61 3.99 10.84 -15.06
CA LEU A 61 5.36 11.18 -14.69
C LEU A 61 5.98 9.99 -13.93
N LEU A 62 7.10 9.48 -14.42
CA LEU A 62 7.94 8.52 -13.70
C LEU A 62 9.17 9.23 -13.14
N ASN A 63 9.33 9.22 -11.82
CA ASN A 63 10.41 9.92 -11.12
C ASN A 63 11.21 8.95 -10.23
N GLY A 64 12.54 9.09 -10.23
CA GLY A 64 13.39 8.54 -9.18
C GLY A 64 14.10 7.20 -9.44
N PHE A 65 14.25 6.74 -10.69
CA PHE A 65 14.87 5.44 -11.02
C PHE A 65 16.23 5.16 -10.34
N ILE A 66 16.36 4.01 -9.68
CA ILE A 66 17.64 3.47 -9.17
C ILE A 66 18.48 2.96 -10.35
N SER A 67 19.41 3.79 -10.81
CA SER A 67 20.49 3.42 -11.72
C SER A 67 20.09 2.83 -13.07
N GLY A 68 20.16 3.67 -14.10
CA GLY A 68 20.29 3.25 -15.49
C GLY A 68 19.16 3.76 -16.37
N SER A 69 19.30 5.01 -16.82
CA SER A 69 18.55 5.70 -17.87
C SER A 69 16.99 5.70 -17.77
N PRO A 70 16.29 6.74 -18.27
CA PRO A 70 16.88 8.01 -18.57
C PRO A 70 17.35 8.63 -17.24
N PRO A 71 18.40 9.46 -17.25
CA PRO A 71 18.99 10.03 -16.05
C PRO A 71 18.10 11.11 -15.39
N LYS A 72 16.82 11.17 -15.74
CA LYS A 72 15.86 12.22 -15.41
C LYS A 72 14.44 11.65 -15.42
N ASP A 73 13.59 12.31 -14.66
CA ASP A 73 12.13 12.24 -14.75
C ASP A 73 11.63 12.02 -16.19
N LEU A 74 10.84 10.96 -16.37
CA LEU A 74 10.26 10.61 -17.66
C LEU A 74 8.79 11.00 -17.66
N MET A 75 8.44 11.98 -18.48
CA MET A 75 7.05 12.37 -18.72
C MET A 75 6.50 11.67 -19.96
N LEU A 76 5.47 10.85 -19.78
CA LEU A 76 4.67 10.28 -20.86
C LEU A 76 3.42 11.16 -21.04
N ASN A 77 3.52 12.12 -21.96
CA ASN A 77 2.43 13.06 -22.27
C ASN A 77 1.37 12.41 -23.16
N ASP A 78 0.14 12.93 -23.08
CA ASP A 78 -0.99 12.58 -23.97
C ASP A 78 -1.32 11.09 -24.03
N LEU A 79 -0.91 10.33 -23.00
CA LEU A 79 -1.12 8.88 -22.93
C LEU A 79 -2.60 8.53 -22.72
N GLY A 80 -3.38 9.42 -22.11
CA GLY A 80 -4.77 9.15 -21.74
C GLY A 80 -4.87 8.13 -20.60
N CYS A 81 -3.86 8.09 -19.72
CA CYS A 81 -3.77 7.21 -18.58
C CYS A 81 -4.91 7.48 -17.58
N VAL A 82 -5.51 6.40 -17.09
CA VAL A 82 -6.60 6.42 -16.09
C VAL A 82 -6.15 5.77 -14.78
N GLU A 83 -5.37 4.69 -14.86
CA GLU A 83 -4.81 3.99 -13.70
C GLU A 83 -3.42 3.44 -14.02
N VAL A 84 -2.60 3.28 -12.99
CA VAL A 84 -1.21 2.81 -13.10
C VAL A 84 -0.86 1.85 -11.98
N PHE A 85 -0.13 0.79 -12.32
CA PHE A 85 0.44 -0.17 -11.38
C PHE A 85 1.94 -0.34 -11.68
N PRO A 86 2.80 0.44 -11.00
CA PRO A 86 4.24 0.35 -11.18
C PRO A 86 4.82 -0.78 -10.33
N THR A 87 5.77 -1.50 -10.91
CA THR A 87 6.68 -2.43 -10.23
C THR A 87 8.10 -2.21 -10.72
N GLU A 88 9.05 -2.89 -10.10
CA GLU A 88 10.46 -2.82 -10.49
C GLU A 88 10.75 -3.29 -11.91
N LYS A 89 9.96 -4.26 -12.41
CA LYS A 89 10.19 -4.87 -13.73
C LYS A 89 9.19 -4.41 -14.78
N TYR A 90 7.96 -4.13 -14.37
CA TYR A 90 6.87 -3.82 -15.27
C TYR A 90 6.14 -2.56 -14.83
N LEU A 91 5.77 -1.73 -15.80
CA LEU A 91 4.81 -0.64 -15.63
C LEU A 91 3.52 -1.04 -16.35
N LEU A 92 2.47 -1.33 -15.59
CA LEU A 92 1.14 -1.58 -16.12
C LEU A 92 0.35 -0.28 -16.12
N VAL A 93 -0.28 0.04 -17.25
CA VAL A 93 -1.08 1.25 -17.44
C VAL A 93 -2.43 0.88 -18.01
N GLN A 94 -3.47 1.48 -17.46
CA GLN A 94 -4.82 1.42 -17.98
C GLN A 94 -5.14 2.74 -18.70
N LEU A 95 -5.47 2.62 -19.97
CA LEU A 95 -6.09 3.67 -20.77
C LEU A 95 -7.61 3.45 -20.77
N LYS A 96 -8.36 4.33 -21.44
CA LYS A 96 -9.82 4.23 -21.52
C LYS A 96 -10.31 2.96 -22.23
N ASP A 97 -9.57 2.52 -23.25
CA ASP A 97 -9.94 1.46 -24.18
C ASP A 97 -8.87 0.37 -24.31
N GLN A 98 -7.77 0.47 -23.55
CA GLN A 98 -6.66 -0.46 -23.66
C GLN A 98 -5.87 -0.59 -22.36
N LEU A 99 -5.37 -1.79 -22.08
CA LEU A 99 -4.30 -2.03 -21.11
C LEU A 99 -2.97 -2.15 -21.84
N GLN A 100 -1.94 -1.58 -21.24
CA GLN A 100 -0.59 -1.63 -21.76
C GLN A 100 0.39 -2.03 -20.65
N CYS A 101 1.40 -2.81 -20.99
CA CYS A 101 2.52 -3.13 -20.11
C CYS A 101 3.82 -2.73 -20.79
N TRP A 102 4.67 -2.01 -20.08
CA TRP A 102 6.05 -1.76 -20.49
C TRP A 102 7.01 -2.51 -19.58
N ASP A 103 8.13 -2.92 -20.17
CA ASP A 103 9.31 -3.30 -19.40
C ASP A 103 9.99 -2.02 -18.90
N THR A 104 10.25 -1.95 -17.59
CA THR A 104 10.83 -0.75 -16.96
C THR A 104 12.23 -0.47 -17.46
N LYS A 105 13.00 -1.51 -17.84
CA LYS A 105 14.34 -1.34 -18.42
C LYS A 105 14.27 -0.76 -19.83
N THR A 106 13.28 -1.15 -20.64
CA THR A 106 13.06 -0.53 -21.96
C THR A 106 12.63 0.93 -21.83
N LEU A 107 11.68 1.25 -20.95
CA LEU A 107 11.32 2.64 -20.63
C LEU A 107 12.54 3.45 -20.16
N SER A 108 13.39 2.78 -19.40
CA SER A 108 14.66 3.30 -18.94
C SER A 108 15.57 3.69 -20.12
N THR A 109 15.78 2.79 -21.07
CA THR A 109 16.73 3.05 -22.16
C THR A 109 16.19 3.97 -23.25
N GLU A 110 14.89 3.87 -23.57
CA GLU A 110 14.26 4.50 -24.74
C GLU A 110 13.39 5.70 -24.38
N GLY A 111 13.08 5.91 -23.10
CA GLY A 111 12.27 7.02 -22.63
C GLY A 111 10.88 7.04 -23.28
N SER A 112 10.47 8.19 -23.80
CA SER A 112 9.15 8.39 -24.40
C SER A 112 8.97 7.67 -25.75
N GLN A 113 10.03 7.12 -26.32
CA GLN A 113 9.97 6.36 -27.57
C GLN A 113 9.70 4.86 -27.32
N ALA A 114 9.74 4.42 -26.06
CA ALA A 114 9.52 3.03 -25.70
C ALA A 114 8.10 2.57 -26.05
N GLU A 115 8.00 1.48 -26.80
CA GLU A 115 6.71 0.82 -27.06
C GLU A 115 6.37 -0.17 -25.94
N PRO A 116 5.07 -0.34 -25.61
CA PRO A 116 4.66 -1.34 -24.64
C PRO A 116 4.90 -2.75 -25.17
N MET A 117 5.42 -3.62 -24.32
CA MET A 117 5.71 -5.02 -24.62
C MET A 117 4.46 -5.90 -24.69
N TRP A 118 3.35 -5.45 -24.12
CA TRP A 118 2.07 -6.16 -24.14
C TRP A 118 0.92 -5.15 -24.17
N LYS A 119 -0.15 -5.49 -24.90
CA LYS A 119 -1.38 -4.70 -25.02
C LYS A 119 -2.60 -5.62 -24.98
N MET A 120 -3.71 -5.09 -24.48
CA MET A 120 -5.02 -5.75 -24.54
C MET A 120 -6.12 -4.71 -24.62
N ASP A 121 -7.03 -4.84 -25.58
CA ASP A 121 -8.17 -3.94 -25.70
C ASP A 121 -9.18 -4.18 -24.58
N LEU A 122 -9.71 -3.09 -24.05
CA LEU A 122 -10.76 -3.10 -23.04
C LEU A 122 -12.13 -2.93 -23.72
N PRO A 123 -13.19 -3.57 -23.19
CA PRO A 123 -14.53 -3.39 -23.72
C PRO A 123 -15.02 -1.95 -23.52
N PRO A 124 -15.89 -1.43 -24.41
CA PRO A 124 -16.48 -0.11 -24.25
C PRO A 124 -17.19 0.06 -22.91
N GLY A 125 -16.99 1.21 -22.25
CA GLY A 125 -17.62 1.52 -20.96
C GLY A 125 -16.96 0.85 -19.75
N HIS A 126 -15.78 0.22 -19.92
CA HIS A 126 -14.99 -0.29 -18.82
C HIS A 126 -14.69 0.79 -17.77
N ASN A 127 -14.95 0.50 -16.50
CA ASN A 127 -14.84 1.44 -15.39
C ASN A 127 -14.25 0.82 -14.11
N LEU A 128 -13.63 -0.35 -14.20
CA LEU A 128 -12.98 -0.97 -13.04
C LEU A 128 -11.62 -0.32 -12.81
N SER A 129 -11.22 -0.26 -11.53
CA SER A 129 -9.90 0.19 -11.12
C SER A 129 -8.96 -1.00 -10.95
N PHE A 130 -7.69 -0.79 -11.28
CA PHE A 130 -6.64 -1.77 -11.03
C PHE A 130 -6.64 -2.30 -9.59
N PRO A 131 -6.33 -3.60 -9.40
CA PRO A 131 -5.93 -4.57 -10.41
C PRO A 131 -7.12 -5.29 -11.09
N LEU A 132 -8.37 -4.94 -10.81
CA LEU A 132 -9.52 -5.54 -11.47
C LEU A 132 -9.67 -5.00 -12.89
N VAL A 133 -9.98 -5.89 -13.83
CA VAL A 133 -10.26 -5.55 -15.23
C VAL A 133 -11.43 -6.36 -15.76
N ALA A 134 -11.93 -6.04 -16.95
CA ALA A 134 -12.99 -6.85 -17.54
C ALA A 134 -12.54 -8.31 -17.65
N ASN A 135 -13.39 -9.23 -17.21
CA ASN A 135 -13.16 -10.68 -17.24
C ASN A 135 -12.04 -11.22 -16.32
N GLY A 136 -11.51 -10.42 -15.38
CA GLY A 136 -10.48 -10.93 -14.48
C GLY A 136 -9.74 -9.86 -13.70
N TYR A 137 -8.43 -10.09 -13.54
CA TYR A 137 -7.53 -9.17 -12.86
C TYR A 137 -6.14 -9.22 -13.45
N ILE A 138 -5.40 -8.11 -13.30
CA ILE A 138 -4.02 -8.00 -13.74
C ILE A 138 -3.06 -8.37 -12.62
N ILE A 139 -1.93 -8.96 -12.99
CA ILE A 139 -0.79 -9.20 -12.09
C ILE A 139 0.51 -8.71 -12.74
N PRO A 140 1.50 -8.24 -11.97
CA PRO A 140 2.76 -7.74 -12.51
C PRO A 140 3.75 -8.87 -12.87
N LYS A 141 3.27 -9.93 -13.51
CA LYS A 141 4.08 -11.01 -14.07
C LYS A 141 3.32 -11.72 -15.20
N PRO A 142 3.99 -12.26 -16.23
CA PRO A 142 3.32 -13.07 -17.25
C PRO A 142 2.70 -14.36 -16.68
N PRO A 143 1.50 -14.78 -17.11
CA PRO A 143 0.56 -14.01 -17.95
C PRO A 143 -0.03 -12.82 -17.17
N PHE A 144 -0.03 -11.63 -17.79
CA PHE A 144 -0.42 -10.38 -17.11
C PHE A 144 -1.91 -10.30 -16.78
N LEU A 145 -2.75 -11.05 -17.48
CA LEU A 145 -4.18 -11.19 -17.22
C LEU A 145 -4.44 -12.57 -16.61
N MET A 146 -5.15 -12.59 -15.49
CA MET A 146 -5.67 -13.78 -14.84
C MET A 146 -7.20 -13.73 -14.83
N GLU A 147 -7.84 -14.86 -15.06
CA GLU A 147 -9.29 -14.98 -14.95
C GLU A 147 -9.67 -15.45 -13.54
N PHE A 148 -10.82 -15.00 -13.05
CA PHE A 148 -11.40 -15.59 -11.86
C PHE A 148 -12.03 -16.94 -12.19
N PRO A 149 -11.98 -17.92 -11.28
CA PRO A 149 -12.83 -19.10 -11.38
C PRO A 149 -14.30 -18.69 -11.56
N SER A 150 -15.04 -19.42 -12.38
CA SER A 150 -16.46 -19.13 -12.65
C SER A 150 -17.24 -18.99 -11.33
N LYS A 151 -18.08 -17.94 -11.22
CA LYS A 151 -18.96 -17.56 -10.08
C LYS A 151 -18.44 -16.52 -9.08
N VAL A 152 -17.23 -15.98 -9.24
CA VAL A 152 -16.74 -14.89 -8.38
C VAL A 152 -17.18 -13.53 -8.95
N CYS A 153 -17.99 -12.79 -8.19
CA CYS A 153 -18.34 -11.39 -8.49
C CYS A 153 -17.42 -10.46 -7.71
N ALA A 154 -16.27 -10.10 -8.28
CA ALA A 154 -15.29 -9.23 -7.64
C ALA A 154 -15.80 -7.77 -7.49
N HIS A 155 -15.60 -7.18 -6.31
CA HIS A 155 -15.85 -5.76 -6.04
C HIS A 155 -14.53 -4.97 -5.93
N LYS A 156 -13.57 -5.49 -5.15
CA LYS A 156 -12.23 -4.91 -5.00
C LYS A 156 -11.20 -6.01 -4.86
N LEU A 157 -9.99 -5.79 -5.38
CA LEU A 157 -8.86 -6.72 -5.27
C LEU A 157 -7.63 -5.98 -4.74
N ALA A 158 -6.98 -6.55 -3.74
CA ALA A 158 -5.68 -6.11 -3.24
C ALA A 158 -4.66 -7.22 -3.50
N LEU A 159 -3.50 -6.83 -4.04
CA LEU A 159 -2.38 -7.73 -4.29
C LEU A 159 -1.26 -7.43 -3.30
N GLY A 160 -0.88 -8.44 -2.52
CA GLY A 160 0.36 -8.43 -1.75
C GLY A 160 1.54 -8.86 -2.61
N ASN A 161 2.67 -9.19 -1.98
CA ASN A 161 3.85 -9.65 -2.73
C ASN A 161 3.62 -11.02 -3.39
N GLU A 162 2.96 -11.93 -2.67
CA GLU A 162 2.81 -13.33 -3.09
C GLU A 162 1.38 -13.87 -2.89
N HIS A 163 0.45 -13.02 -2.45
CA HIS A 163 -0.95 -13.38 -2.18
C HIS A 163 -1.91 -12.30 -2.67
N ALA A 164 -3.19 -12.66 -2.74
CA ALA A 164 -4.28 -11.79 -3.12
C ALA A 164 -5.39 -11.82 -2.06
N VAL A 165 -6.04 -10.67 -1.88
CA VAL A 165 -7.21 -10.49 -1.03
C VAL A 165 -8.30 -9.90 -1.91
N LEU A 166 -9.42 -10.58 -2.05
CA LEU A 166 -10.56 -10.15 -2.84
C LEU A 166 -11.74 -9.85 -1.94
N LEU A 167 -12.33 -8.68 -2.13
CA LEU A 167 -13.65 -8.34 -1.64
C LEU A 167 -14.66 -8.60 -2.75
N THR A 168 -15.63 -9.48 -2.52
CA THR A 168 -16.69 -9.79 -3.47
C THR A 168 -17.85 -8.81 -3.34
N SER A 169 -18.75 -8.81 -4.34
CA SER A 169 -19.94 -7.96 -4.38
C SER A 169 -20.99 -8.29 -3.30
N ASN A 170 -20.86 -9.42 -2.63
CA ASN A 170 -21.63 -9.80 -1.44
C ASN A 170 -20.83 -9.58 -0.14
N TRP A 171 -19.81 -8.71 -0.16
CA TRP A 171 -19.05 -8.27 1.01
C TRP A 171 -18.28 -9.37 1.74
N THR A 172 -17.96 -10.47 1.04
CA THR A 172 -17.16 -11.58 1.56
C THR A 172 -15.70 -11.38 1.16
N VAL A 173 -14.78 -11.78 2.05
CA VAL A 173 -13.34 -11.77 1.77
C VAL A 173 -12.87 -13.16 1.36
N LEU A 174 -12.22 -13.22 0.19
CA LEU A 174 -11.54 -14.41 -0.31
C LEU A 174 -10.04 -14.13 -0.40
N THR A 175 -9.23 -15.14 -0.15
CA THR A 175 -7.76 -15.07 -0.20
C THR A 175 -7.16 -16.27 -0.89
N TRP A 176 -6.04 -16.06 -1.59
CA TRP A 176 -5.26 -17.12 -2.24
C TRP A 176 -3.83 -16.62 -2.52
N GLY A 177 -2.97 -17.54 -2.94
CA GLY A 177 -1.53 -17.36 -3.14
C GLY A 177 -0.72 -18.01 -2.02
N ALA A 178 0.42 -17.40 -1.68
CA ALA A 178 1.31 -17.92 -0.65
C ALA A 178 0.71 -17.78 0.76
N GLY A 179 0.78 -18.84 1.58
CA GLY A 179 0.20 -18.87 2.93
C GLY A 179 1.18 -19.13 4.07
N ARG A 180 2.47 -19.34 3.77
CA ARG A 180 3.52 -19.69 4.75
C ARG A 180 3.70 -18.74 5.94
N HIS A 181 3.12 -17.54 5.90
CA HIS A 181 3.15 -16.58 7.00
C HIS A 181 1.75 -16.26 7.56
N GLY A 182 0.75 -17.09 7.25
CA GLY A 182 -0.62 -16.92 7.72
C GLY A 182 -1.37 -15.77 7.04
N GLN A 183 -0.81 -15.14 5.99
CA GLN A 183 -1.37 -13.96 5.33
C GLN A 183 -2.69 -14.22 4.58
N LEU A 184 -3.08 -15.49 4.48
CA LEU A 184 -4.37 -15.90 3.92
C LEU A 184 -5.49 -15.93 4.97
N GLY A 185 -5.19 -16.05 6.26
CA GLY A 185 -6.21 -15.96 7.30
C GLY A 185 -7.07 -17.22 7.49
N HIS A 186 -6.63 -18.36 6.94
CA HIS A 186 -7.35 -19.64 7.00
C HIS A 186 -7.00 -20.50 8.23
N ASP A 187 -6.25 -19.96 9.21
CA ASP A 187 -5.67 -20.71 10.33
C ASP A 187 -4.68 -21.82 9.90
N GLU A 188 -4.20 -21.73 8.67
CA GLU A 188 -3.27 -22.65 8.02
C GLU A 188 -2.04 -21.86 7.51
N LEU A 189 -0.89 -22.52 7.41
CA LEU A 189 0.36 -21.94 6.87
C LEU A 189 0.73 -22.51 5.49
N GLU A 190 -0.27 -22.91 4.72
CA GLU A 190 -0.11 -23.56 3.43
C GLU A 190 -0.57 -22.65 2.29
N ASP A 191 0.00 -22.84 1.10
CA ASP A 191 -0.40 -22.10 -0.09
C ASP A 191 -1.79 -22.54 -0.56
N VAL A 192 -2.59 -21.57 -1.01
CA VAL A 192 -3.92 -21.81 -1.57
C VAL A 192 -3.93 -21.30 -3.00
N LEU A 193 -4.15 -22.17 -3.98
CA LEU A 193 -4.01 -21.77 -5.39
C LEU A 193 -5.21 -21.00 -5.95
N GLU A 194 -6.39 -21.21 -5.36
CA GLU A 194 -7.66 -20.66 -5.84
C GLU A 194 -8.35 -19.84 -4.74
N PRO A 195 -9.10 -18.78 -5.08
CA PRO A 195 -9.83 -17.97 -4.11
C PRO A 195 -10.63 -18.80 -3.10
N ARG A 196 -10.25 -18.74 -1.82
CA ARG A 196 -10.93 -19.41 -0.70
C ARG A 196 -11.49 -18.38 0.26
N ILE A 197 -12.70 -18.61 0.77
CA ILE A 197 -13.34 -17.71 1.75
C ILE A 197 -12.51 -17.70 3.05
N VAL A 198 -12.34 -16.52 3.64
CA VAL A 198 -11.79 -16.39 4.99
C VAL A 198 -12.92 -16.65 6.00
N ASP A 199 -13.05 -17.90 6.43
CA ASP A 199 -14.19 -18.36 7.24
C ASP A 199 -14.39 -17.55 8.54
N ALA A 200 -13.32 -17.07 9.15
CA ALA A 200 -13.36 -16.25 10.36
C ALA A 200 -14.05 -14.88 10.18
N LEU A 201 -14.14 -14.36 8.95
CA LEU A 201 -14.86 -13.12 8.62
C LEU A 201 -16.24 -13.38 8.02
N ASN A 202 -16.60 -14.64 7.80
CA ASN A 202 -17.85 -14.97 7.11
C ASN A 202 -19.06 -14.53 7.94
N GLY A 203 -20.00 -13.86 7.28
CA GLY A 203 -21.18 -13.27 7.94
C GLY A 203 -20.98 -11.88 8.51
N VAL A 204 -19.75 -11.35 8.53
CA VAL A 204 -19.49 -9.93 8.83
C VAL A 204 -19.29 -9.20 7.51
N GLY A 205 -20.13 -8.20 7.22
CA GLY A 205 -20.00 -7.39 6.00
C GLY A 205 -18.69 -6.61 6.01
N MET A 206 -17.85 -6.81 4.99
CA MET A 206 -16.59 -6.08 4.80
C MET A 206 -16.76 -4.97 3.77
N LYS A 207 -16.12 -3.81 3.98
CA LYS A 207 -16.16 -2.66 3.05
C LYS A 207 -14.82 -2.31 2.42
N GLU A 208 -13.72 -2.66 3.07
CA GLU A 208 -12.37 -2.35 2.61
C GLU A 208 -11.41 -3.52 2.84
N ILE A 209 -10.40 -3.61 1.98
CA ILE A 209 -9.36 -4.63 2.01
C ILE A 209 -7.99 -4.03 1.65
N ALA A 210 -6.94 -4.61 2.20
CA ALA A 210 -5.55 -4.31 1.87
C ALA A 210 -4.68 -5.56 1.99
N ALA A 211 -3.60 -5.59 1.21
CA ALA A 211 -2.62 -6.67 1.20
C ALA A 211 -1.22 -6.07 1.14
N GLY A 212 -0.38 -6.47 2.10
CA GLY A 212 1.00 -6.03 2.21
C GLY A 212 2.00 -7.08 1.76
N GLY A 213 3.24 -6.99 2.25
CA GLY A 213 4.29 -7.96 1.91
C GLY A 213 3.96 -9.38 2.36
N TRP A 214 3.58 -9.53 3.63
CA TRP A 214 3.25 -10.83 4.26
C TRP A 214 2.10 -10.71 5.27
N HIS A 215 1.23 -9.73 5.08
CA HIS A 215 0.05 -9.54 5.92
C HIS A 215 -1.11 -9.04 5.07
N SER A 216 -2.30 -9.13 5.64
CA SER A 216 -3.55 -8.70 5.04
C SER A 216 -4.35 -7.94 6.08
N ALA A 217 -5.22 -7.08 5.60
CA ALA A 217 -6.15 -6.38 6.46
C ALA A 217 -7.49 -6.15 5.76
N SER A 218 -8.54 -5.99 6.56
CA SER A 218 -9.88 -5.61 6.11
C SER A 218 -10.57 -4.70 7.11
N ILE A 219 -11.56 -3.94 6.64
CA ILE A 219 -12.45 -3.16 7.50
C ILE A 219 -13.88 -3.66 7.34
N SER A 220 -14.59 -3.90 8.44
CA SER A 220 -16.02 -4.18 8.45
C SER A 220 -16.86 -2.98 8.03
N GLU A 221 -18.12 -3.17 7.68
CA GLU A 221 -19.07 -2.08 7.48
C GLU A 221 -19.14 -1.15 8.71
N GLY A 222 -19.08 -1.73 9.92
CA GLY A 222 -19.05 -1.02 11.20
C GLY A 222 -17.74 -0.25 11.48
N GLY A 223 -16.71 -0.41 10.66
CA GLY A 223 -15.44 0.30 10.82
C GLY A 223 -14.40 -0.42 11.67
N ASP A 224 -14.64 -1.68 12.03
CA ASP A 224 -13.68 -2.54 12.75
C ASP A 224 -12.54 -2.96 11.83
N ILE A 225 -11.31 -2.90 12.32
CA ILE A 225 -10.12 -3.31 11.57
C ILE A 225 -9.77 -4.75 11.94
N TYR A 226 -9.58 -5.59 10.93
CA TYR A 226 -9.03 -6.93 11.11
C TYR A 226 -7.68 -7.05 10.39
N CYS A 227 -6.67 -7.57 11.07
CA CYS A 227 -5.33 -7.81 10.50
C CYS A 227 -4.89 -9.25 10.74
N TRP A 228 -4.17 -9.84 9.78
CA TRP A 228 -3.59 -11.18 9.89
C TRP A 228 -2.34 -11.36 9.05
N GLY A 229 -1.53 -12.37 9.39
CA GLY A 229 -0.30 -12.73 8.70
C GLY A 229 0.95 -12.63 9.58
N TRP A 230 2.06 -12.24 8.97
CA TRP A 230 3.35 -12.06 9.62
C TRP A 230 3.34 -10.82 10.52
N ASN A 231 3.96 -10.88 11.69
CA ASN A 231 3.94 -9.78 12.67
C ASN A 231 5.30 -9.45 13.31
N GLU A 232 6.44 -10.00 12.87
CA GLU A 232 7.72 -9.72 13.55
C GLU A 232 8.11 -8.23 13.55
N SER A 233 7.57 -7.41 12.65
CA SER A 233 7.81 -5.97 12.63
C SER A 233 6.65 -5.14 13.21
N GLY A 234 5.64 -5.78 13.81
CA GLY A 234 4.48 -5.12 14.41
C GLY A 234 3.40 -4.68 13.41
N GLN A 235 3.50 -5.06 12.14
CA GLN A 235 2.59 -4.60 11.07
C GLN A 235 1.12 -4.99 11.25
N LEU A 236 0.81 -5.93 12.14
CA LEU A 236 -0.57 -6.29 12.44
C LEU A 236 -1.21 -5.36 13.47
N GLY A 237 -0.42 -4.56 14.20
CA GLY A 237 -0.92 -3.80 15.35
C GLY A 237 -1.05 -4.67 16.61
N LEU A 238 -0.26 -5.75 16.67
CA LEU A 238 -0.21 -6.69 17.78
C LEU A 238 1.23 -6.75 18.33
N PRO A 239 1.42 -7.05 19.64
CA PRO A 239 2.75 -7.14 20.24
C PRO A 239 3.71 -8.01 19.42
N CYS A 240 4.84 -7.44 19.01
CA CYS A 240 5.81 -8.13 18.17
C CYS A 240 7.11 -8.42 18.90
N ARG A 241 7.80 -9.48 18.48
CA ARG A 241 9.05 -9.92 19.11
C ARG A 241 10.09 -8.81 19.18
N THR A 242 10.34 -8.10 18.08
CA THR A 242 11.39 -7.09 17.99
C THR A 242 11.17 -5.98 19.02
N LEU A 243 9.97 -5.40 19.08
CA LEU A 243 9.68 -4.29 19.97
C LEU A 243 9.51 -4.73 21.43
N THR A 244 8.98 -5.92 21.69
CA THR A 244 8.90 -6.45 23.05
C THR A 244 10.29 -6.66 23.66
N LEU A 245 11.26 -7.15 22.87
CA LEU A 245 12.65 -7.30 23.32
C LEU A 245 13.37 -5.95 23.50
N GLU A 246 13.13 -4.97 22.62
CA GLU A 246 13.68 -3.62 22.77
C GLU A 246 13.20 -2.95 24.07
N ARG A 247 11.89 -3.06 24.37
CA ARG A 247 11.30 -2.59 25.63
C ARG A 247 11.93 -3.29 26.84
N GLY A 248 12.05 -4.63 26.80
CA GLY A 248 12.65 -5.42 27.88
C GLY A 248 14.13 -5.12 28.16
N ASN A 249 14.88 -4.67 27.15
CA ASN A 249 16.28 -4.26 27.31
C ASN A 249 16.44 -2.81 27.80
N SER A 250 15.51 -1.92 27.45
CA SER A 250 15.52 -0.52 27.90
C SER A 250 15.21 -0.34 29.40
N GLY A 251 14.63 -1.35 30.05
CA GLY A 251 14.28 -1.34 31.48
C GLY A 251 15.34 -1.94 32.44
N LYS A 252 16.46 -2.49 31.95
CA LYS A 252 17.46 -3.15 32.81
C LYS A 252 18.51 -2.16 33.36
N SER A 253 18.09 -1.33 34.31
CA SER A 253 18.96 -0.90 35.40
C SER A 253 18.95 -2.00 36.47
N HIS A 254 20.14 -2.40 36.92
CA HIS A 254 20.46 -3.45 37.90
C HIS A 254 19.34 -3.93 38.85
N THR A 255 18.80 -5.12 38.62
CA THR A 255 18.74 -6.26 39.56
C THR A 255 18.17 -7.46 38.80
N ALA A 256 19.02 -8.42 38.46
CA ALA A 256 18.57 -9.71 37.93
C ALA A 256 17.93 -10.49 39.08
N ASN A 257 16.60 -10.54 39.12
CA ASN A 257 15.89 -11.59 39.83
C ASN A 257 15.51 -12.70 38.85
N GLU A 258 15.85 -13.91 39.28
CA GLU A 258 15.60 -15.19 38.65
C GLU A 258 14.10 -15.52 38.69
N MET A 259 13.36 -15.21 37.63
CA MET A 259 12.23 -16.02 37.16
C MET A 259 11.84 -15.59 35.74
N GLY A 260 11.67 -16.55 34.85
CA GLY A 260 11.53 -16.33 33.41
C GLY A 260 10.30 -15.51 33.02
N ASP A 261 10.46 -14.20 32.89
CA ASP A 261 9.56 -13.34 32.12
C ASP A 261 9.61 -13.79 30.66
N THR A 262 8.71 -14.68 30.30
CA THR A 262 8.40 -15.00 28.91
C THR A 262 7.57 -13.83 28.38
N PHE A 263 8.26 -12.90 27.73
CA PHE A 263 7.62 -11.83 26.99
C PHE A 263 6.64 -12.42 25.98
N GLU A 264 5.33 -12.20 26.17
CA GLU A 264 4.30 -12.62 25.22
C GLU A 264 4.36 -11.73 23.97
N PHE A 265 4.57 -12.35 22.81
CA PHE A 265 4.52 -11.70 21.50
C PHE A 265 3.88 -12.64 20.48
N ILE A 266 3.36 -12.05 19.41
CA ILE A 266 2.74 -12.77 18.29
C ILE A 266 3.67 -12.63 17.09
N SER A 267 4.23 -13.75 16.62
CA SER A 267 5.05 -13.81 15.40
C SER A 267 4.21 -13.88 14.13
N ILE A 268 3.16 -14.71 14.18
CA ILE A 268 2.22 -14.96 13.09
C ILE A 268 0.83 -15.03 13.70
N GLN A 269 -0.11 -14.35 13.07
CA GLN A 269 -1.54 -14.40 13.38
C GLN A 269 -2.23 -14.99 12.15
N ALA A 270 -2.44 -16.31 12.12
CA ALA A 270 -2.86 -17.04 10.92
C ALA A 270 -4.36 -16.91 10.59
N PHE A 271 -5.10 -16.15 11.40
CA PHE A 271 -6.51 -15.81 11.19
C PHE A 271 -6.76 -14.34 11.58
N PRO A 272 -7.78 -13.69 11.02
CA PRO A 272 -8.13 -12.28 11.29
C PRO A 272 -8.25 -11.96 12.79
N ALA A 273 -7.42 -11.03 13.27
CA ALA A 273 -7.49 -10.48 14.62
C ALA A 273 -8.05 -9.06 14.59
N LEU A 274 -8.95 -8.74 15.52
CA LEU A 274 -9.50 -7.40 15.71
C LEU A 274 -8.41 -6.46 16.24
N ILE A 275 -8.27 -5.29 15.62
CA ILE A 275 -7.28 -4.28 15.98
C ILE A 275 -7.99 -3.02 16.45
N ASP A 276 -7.71 -2.62 17.69
CA ASP A 276 -8.30 -1.43 18.28
C ASP A 276 -7.51 -0.17 17.90
N LEU A 277 -8.24 0.83 17.40
CA LEU A 277 -7.70 2.18 17.31
C LEU A 277 -7.84 2.89 18.67
N PRO A 278 -6.84 3.66 19.14
CA PRO A 278 -6.83 4.29 20.46
C PRO A 278 -8.04 5.13 20.87
N LYS A 279 -8.87 5.58 19.91
CA LYS A 279 -10.06 6.41 20.15
C LYS A 279 -11.39 5.72 19.85
N GLU A 280 -11.42 4.39 19.68
CA GLU A 280 -12.62 3.63 19.27
C GLU A 280 -13.34 4.26 18.05
N THR A 281 -12.54 4.73 17.09
CA THR A 281 -13.03 5.43 15.90
C THR A 281 -13.28 4.46 14.75
N GLU A 282 -14.36 4.67 14.02
CA GLU A 282 -14.66 3.90 12.81
C GLU A 282 -13.61 4.13 11.72
N ALA A 283 -13.00 3.05 11.24
CA ALA A 283 -12.09 3.10 10.10
C ALA A 283 -12.86 3.16 8.76
N CYS A 284 -12.30 3.91 7.82
CA CYS A 284 -12.87 4.12 6.48
C CYS A 284 -11.91 3.74 5.35
N LYS A 285 -10.58 3.80 5.57
CA LYS A 285 -9.56 3.34 4.60
C LYS A 285 -8.48 2.56 5.31
N ILE A 286 -7.91 1.59 4.62
CA ILE A 286 -6.74 0.85 5.07
C ILE A 286 -5.80 0.58 3.90
N SER A 287 -4.50 0.64 4.17
CA SER A 287 -3.47 0.34 3.19
C SER A 287 -2.30 -0.37 3.88
N CYS A 288 -1.74 -1.35 3.18
CA CYS A 288 -0.67 -2.20 3.68
C CYS A 288 0.56 -2.06 2.79
N GLY A 289 1.69 -1.72 3.39
CA GLY A 289 2.99 -1.71 2.74
C GLY A 289 3.72 -3.05 2.88
N SER A 290 5.04 -3.06 2.68
CA SER A 290 5.83 -4.30 2.85
C SER A 290 5.73 -4.84 4.27
N ARG A 291 5.88 -3.95 5.27
CA ARG A 291 5.96 -4.29 6.70
C ARG A 291 5.31 -3.23 7.59
N HIS A 292 4.38 -2.45 7.06
CA HIS A 292 3.64 -1.43 7.80
C HIS A 292 2.21 -1.35 7.30
N THR A 293 1.35 -0.79 8.13
CA THR A 293 -0.07 -0.60 7.85
C THR A 293 -0.45 0.82 8.23
N ALA A 294 -1.34 1.41 7.44
CA ALA A 294 -1.95 2.68 7.76
C ALA A 294 -3.46 2.59 7.60
N ALA A 295 -4.20 3.22 8.51
CA ALA A 295 -5.64 3.30 8.48
C ALA A 295 -6.09 4.76 8.63
N VAL A 296 -7.14 5.12 7.92
CA VAL A 296 -7.78 6.44 8.00
C VAL A 296 -9.16 6.26 8.60
N THR A 297 -9.46 7.01 9.64
CA THR A 297 -10.78 7.02 10.27
C THR A 297 -11.77 7.79 9.41
N CYS A 298 -13.07 7.57 9.62
CA CYS A 298 -14.11 8.33 8.95
C CYS A 298 -14.12 9.82 9.36
N SER A 299 -13.42 10.18 10.44
CA SER A 299 -13.16 11.56 10.86
C SER A 299 -11.85 12.14 10.33
N GLY A 300 -11.18 11.44 9.40
CA GLY A 300 -10.00 11.92 8.68
C GLY A 300 -8.71 11.90 9.49
N GLU A 301 -8.66 11.14 10.59
CA GLU A 301 -7.43 10.90 11.34
C GLU A 301 -6.64 9.75 10.70
N LEU A 302 -5.31 9.90 10.61
CA LEU A 302 -4.41 8.87 10.09
C LEU A 302 -3.69 8.15 11.24
N TYR A 303 -3.83 6.83 11.29
CA TYR A 303 -3.06 5.96 12.17
C TYR A 303 -2.09 5.11 11.34
N SER A 304 -0.89 4.90 11.85
CA SER A 304 0.12 4.06 11.19
C SER A 304 0.91 3.23 12.21
N TRP A 305 1.28 2.02 11.79
CA TRP A 305 2.06 1.08 12.61
C TRP A 305 2.85 0.10 11.74
N GLY A 306 3.74 -0.65 12.40
CA GLY A 306 4.67 -1.62 11.81
C GLY A 306 6.10 -1.11 11.78
N TRP A 307 6.83 -1.51 10.76
CA TRP A 307 8.24 -1.19 10.58
C TRP A 307 8.44 0.28 10.15
N GLY A 308 9.17 1.05 10.94
CA GLY A 308 9.32 2.50 10.76
C GLY A 308 10.71 3.00 10.39
N LYS A 309 11.68 2.12 10.11
CA LYS A 309 13.10 2.55 10.01
C LYS A 309 13.43 3.46 8.82
N TYR A 310 12.50 3.66 7.89
CA TYR A 310 12.64 4.62 6.80
C TYR A 310 11.69 5.81 6.92
N GLY A 311 11.01 5.99 8.06
CA GLY A 311 10.09 7.10 8.30
C GLY A 311 8.70 6.91 7.67
N GLN A 312 8.40 5.73 7.13
CA GLN A 312 7.13 5.44 6.41
C GLN A 312 5.88 5.47 7.29
N LEU A 313 6.06 5.59 8.61
CA LEU A 313 4.96 5.76 9.56
C LEU A 313 4.57 7.24 9.71
N GLY A 314 5.47 8.18 9.40
CA GLY A 314 5.17 9.62 9.39
C GLY A 314 5.18 10.29 10.77
N HIS A 315 5.78 9.65 11.77
CA HIS A 315 5.78 10.12 13.17
C HIS A 315 6.87 11.15 13.50
N GLY A 316 7.61 11.66 12.52
CA GLY A 316 8.75 12.54 12.75
C GLY A 316 10.00 11.81 13.25
N ASP A 317 10.02 10.48 13.13
CA ASP A 317 11.15 9.63 13.50
C ASP A 317 11.20 8.33 12.68
N THR A 318 12.15 7.46 13.02
CA THR A 318 12.36 6.14 12.40
C THR A 318 12.01 4.97 13.33
N HIS A 319 11.20 5.21 14.37
CA HIS A 319 10.84 4.17 15.32
C HIS A 319 9.73 3.27 14.74
N SER A 320 9.87 1.96 14.92
CA SER A 320 8.80 1.02 14.62
C SER A 320 7.73 1.09 15.71
N GLN A 321 6.49 0.76 15.35
CA GLN A 321 5.35 0.71 16.26
C GLN A 321 4.64 -0.64 16.09
N ASP A 322 4.34 -1.36 17.16
CA ASP A 322 3.54 -2.60 17.13
C ASP A 322 2.09 -2.36 17.52
N GLN A 323 1.69 -1.10 17.64
CA GLN A 323 0.34 -0.64 17.95
C GLN A 323 0.00 0.56 17.06
N PRO A 324 -1.27 0.72 16.64
CA PRO A 324 -1.70 1.89 15.89
C PRO A 324 -1.37 3.20 16.61
N LEU A 325 -0.60 4.08 15.96
CA LEU A 325 -0.24 5.40 16.48
C LEU A 325 -0.76 6.50 15.56
N LEU A 326 -1.36 7.54 16.15
CA LEU A 326 -1.86 8.71 15.43
C LEU A 326 -0.70 9.50 14.82
N VAL A 327 -0.77 9.76 13.52
CA VAL A 327 0.17 10.62 12.78
C VAL A 327 -0.21 12.08 13.01
N LYS A 328 0.35 12.68 14.06
CA LYS A 328 -0.04 14.01 14.56
C LYS A 328 0.12 15.15 13.56
N TYR A 329 1.03 15.01 12.59
CA TYR A 329 1.28 16.05 11.59
C TYR A 329 -0.03 16.55 10.94
N PHE A 330 -0.93 15.65 10.55
CA PHE A 330 -2.16 16.03 9.87
C PHE A 330 -3.17 16.71 10.82
N SER A 331 -3.35 16.18 12.02
CA SER A 331 -4.24 16.79 13.02
C SER A 331 -3.74 18.17 13.47
N ASP A 332 -2.44 18.29 13.71
CA ASP A 332 -1.82 19.53 14.20
C ASP A 332 -1.86 20.65 13.14
N ASN A 333 -1.95 20.28 11.85
CA ASN A 333 -2.07 21.21 10.73
C ASN A 333 -3.51 21.35 10.19
N ASN A 334 -4.53 20.83 10.89
CA ASN A 334 -5.94 20.86 10.47
C ASN A 334 -6.18 20.26 9.07
N LEU A 335 -5.44 19.22 8.70
CA LEU A 335 -5.60 18.52 7.44
C LEU A 335 -6.48 17.28 7.63
N PHE A 336 -7.51 17.15 6.79
CA PHE A 336 -8.39 15.99 6.79
C PHE A 336 -7.87 14.95 5.80
N VAL A 337 -7.44 13.80 6.30
CA VAL A 337 -6.94 12.71 5.45
C VAL A 337 -8.13 11.94 4.88
N ASN A 338 -8.18 11.80 3.56
CA ASN A 338 -9.29 11.13 2.87
C ASN A 338 -8.87 9.78 2.25
N ASP A 339 -7.59 9.62 1.91
CA ASP A 339 -7.08 8.38 1.34
C ASP A 339 -5.63 8.13 1.74
N VAL A 340 -5.21 6.86 1.72
CA VAL A 340 -3.86 6.42 2.05
C VAL A 340 -3.40 5.28 1.13
N ILE A 341 -2.16 5.40 0.66
CA ILE A 341 -1.50 4.40 -0.19
C ILE A 341 -0.16 4.04 0.43
N CYS A 342 -0.05 2.82 0.95
CA CYS A 342 1.20 2.22 1.40
C CYS A 342 1.73 1.28 0.32
N ARG A 343 3.04 1.33 0.08
CA ARG A 343 3.78 0.34 -0.74
C ARG A 343 5.02 -0.09 0.02
N ASN A 344 6.08 -0.50 -0.67
CA ASN A 344 7.22 -1.17 -0.04
C ASN A 344 7.74 -0.40 1.19
N TRP A 345 8.09 0.87 1.04
CA TRP A 345 8.71 1.66 2.12
C TRP A 345 8.25 3.11 2.17
N ASN A 346 7.11 3.41 1.55
CA ASN A 346 6.57 4.76 1.41
C ASN A 346 5.09 4.73 1.72
N THR A 347 4.62 5.87 2.20
CA THR A 347 3.20 6.14 2.41
C THR A 347 2.87 7.47 1.76
N TYR A 348 1.81 7.46 0.95
CA TYR A 348 1.22 8.65 0.37
C TYR A 348 -0.18 8.84 0.93
N VAL A 349 -0.53 10.07 1.24
CA VAL A 349 -1.86 10.39 1.77
C VAL A 349 -2.47 11.55 1.01
N PHE A 350 -3.76 11.44 0.73
CA PHE A 350 -4.52 12.49 0.09
C PHE A 350 -5.27 13.29 1.16
N CYS A 351 -5.03 14.60 1.20
CA CYS A 351 -5.70 15.50 2.12
C CYS A 351 -6.61 16.47 1.36
N LEU A 352 -7.80 16.67 1.89
CA LEU A 352 -8.65 17.79 1.51
C LEU A 352 -8.20 19.02 2.30
N GLY A 353 -8.14 20.19 1.63
CA GLY A 353 -7.91 21.43 2.36
C GLY A 353 -9.16 21.76 3.16
N SER A 354 -8.99 22.22 4.39
CA SER A 354 -10.06 22.70 5.27
C SER A 354 -10.89 23.80 4.63
#